data_AF-A0A7H8KQ15-F1
#
_entry.id   AF-A0A7H8KQ15-F1
#
_cell.length_a   1.000
_cell.length_b   1.000
_cell.length_c   1.000
_cell.angle_alpha   90.00
_cell.angle_beta   90.00
_cell.angle_gamma   90.00
#
_symmetry.space_group_name_H-M   'P 1'
#
loop_
_entity.id
_entity.type
_entity.pdbx_description
1 polymer ?
#
loop_
_entity_poly.entity_id
_entity_poly.type
_entity_poly.pdbx_seq_one_letter_code
_entity_poly.pdbx_strand_id
1 'polypeptide(L)'
;MRFPMLMQVWSYQISHRLLVFRSYEKEGDTTATEIEFVGVVGMKTRSSYRSLTLQEVESDREMQDLVNIPDRLSHRFRRIRLLDGEEPAGFVVCGNVRVREVPLGY
;
A
#
# COMPACT_ATOMS: atom_id res chain seq x y z
N MET A 1 1.06 -9.92 4.57
CA MET A 1 1.69 -10.19 3.26
C MET A 1 3.04 -9.50 3.24
N ARG A 2 4.11 -10.18 2.79
CA ARG A 2 5.50 -9.66 2.88
C ARG A 2 6.17 -9.63 1.52
N PHE A 3 6.90 -8.55 1.24
CA PHE A 3 7.67 -8.30 0.04
C PHE A 3 9.13 -8.04 0.45
N PRO A 4 10.02 -9.06 0.36
CA PRO A 4 11.40 -8.97 0.86
C PRO A 4 12.33 -8.23 -0.11
N MET A 5 11.81 -7.22 -0.81
CA MET A 5 12.49 -6.44 -1.84
C MET A 5 12.14 -4.96 -1.66
N LEU A 6 12.94 -4.09 -2.27
CA LEU A 6 12.69 -2.66 -2.22
C LEU A 6 11.38 -2.34 -2.93
N MET A 7 10.47 -1.68 -2.22
CA MET A 7 9.20 -1.20 -2.74
C MET A 7 9.16 0.32 -2.61
N GLN A 8 8.70 1.02 -3.64
CA GLN A 8 8.56 2.47 -3.63
C GLN A 8 7.15 2.90 -4.02
N VAL A 9 6.74 4.07 -3.53
CA VAL A 9 5.53 4.73 -4.02
C VAL A 9 5.78 5.10 -5.47
N TRP A 10 5.01 4.50 -6.38
CA TRP A 10 5.17 4.68 -7.82
C TRP A 10 4.24 5.76 -8.35
N SER A 11 2.97 5.70 -7.97
CA SER A 11 2.00 6.72 -8.36
C SER A 11 0.84 6.81 -7.37
N TYR A 12 0.24 7.99 -7.31
CA TYR A 12 -1.03 8.20 -6.63
C TYR A 12 -1.97 9.00 -7.54
N GLN A 13 -3.10 8.40 -7.89
CA GLN A 13 -4.13 9.00 -8.72
C GLN A 13 -5.30 9.43 -7.85
N ILE A 14 -5.42 10.73 -7.58
CA ILE A 14 -6.45 11.29 -6.69
C ILE A 14 -7.86 11.00 -7.21
N SER A 15 -8.10 11.18 -8.53
CA SER A 15 -9.41 10.98 -9.15
C SER A 15 -9.91 9.53 -9.06
N HIS A 16 -8.99 8.57 -9.11
CA HIS A 16 -9.30 7.14 -9.05
C HIS A 16 -9.08 6.55 -7.65
N ARG A 17 -8.61 7.37 -6.70
CA ARG A 17 -8.21 6.96 -5.35
C ARG A 17 -7.32 5.71 -5.37
N LEU A 18 -6.34 5.72 -6.26
CA LEU A 18 -5.48 4.57 -6.54
C LEU A 18 -4.05 4.92 -6.14
N LEU A 19 -3.50 4.16 -5.19
CA LEU A 19 -2.10 4.23 -4.79
C LEU A 19 -1.40 2.98 -5.30
N VAL A 20 -0.29 3.16 -6.01
CA VAL A 20 0.51 2.06 -6.55
C VAL A 20 1.88 2.08 -5.90
N PHE A 21 2.26 0.96 -5.31
CA PHE A 21 3.64 0.69 -4.93
C PHE A 21 4.24 -0.23 -5.98
N ARG A 22 5.51 -0.04 -6.32
CA ARG A 22 6.22 -0.85 -7.30
C ARG A 22 7.54 -1.34 -6.73
N SER A 23 7.92 -2.57 -7.06
CA SER A 23 9.26 -3.07 -6.77
C SER A 23 10.31 -2.26 -7.51
N TYR A 24 11.48 -2.10 -6.90
CA TYR A 24 12.63 -1.52 -7.59
C TYR A 24 13.10 -2.46 -8.71
N GLU A 25 13.46 -1.88 -9.84
CA GLU A 25 13.94 -2.58 -11.03
C GLU A 25 15.43 -2.88 -10.87
N LYS A 26 15.83 -4.15 -10.95
CA LYS A 26 17.25 -4.53 -11.06
C LYS A 26 17.60 -4.83 -12.51
N GLU A 27 18.88 -4.68 -12.83
CA GLU A 27 19.40 -5.02 -14.15
C GLU A 27 19.12 -6.50 -14.46
N GLY A 28 18.42 -6.76 -15.57
CA GLY A 28 17.99 -8.09 -15.99
C GLY A 28 16.57 -8.49 -15.55
N ASP A 29 15.87 -7.68 -14.75
CA ASP A 29 14.46 -7.94 -14.43
C ASP A 29 13.58 -7.73 -15.67
N THR A 30 12.70 -8.69 -15.95
CA THR A 30 11.72 -8.60 -17.04
C THR A 30 10.33 -8.17 -16.57
N THR A 31 10.11 -8.20 -15.26
CA THR A 31 8.83 -7.85 -14.62
C THR A 31 9.08 -7.10 -13.31
N ALA A 32 8.10 -6.28 -12.92
CA ALA A 32 8.04 -5.64 -11.61
C ALA A 32 6.78 -6.08 -10.87
N THR A 33 6.87 -6.18 -9.54
CA THR A 33 5.70 -6.37 -8.68
C THR A 33 5.06 -5.02 -8.39
N GLU A 34 3.77 -4.88 -8.71
CA GLU A 34 2.95 -3.75 -8.30
C GLU A 34 1.93 -4.16 -7.24
N ILE A 35 1.77 -3.30 -6.24
CA ILE A 35 0.72 -3.37 -5.23
C ILE A 35 -0.21 -2.18 -5.45
N GLU A 36 -1.46 -2.46 -5.80
CA GLU A 36 -2.49 -1.46 -5.98
C GLU A 36 -3.40 -1.40 -4.76
N PHE A 37 -3.47 -0.24 -4.11
CA PHE A 37 -4.48 0.07 -3.12
C PHE A 37 -5.59 0.87 -3.81
N VAL A 38 -6.76 0.27 -3.94
CA VAL A 38 -7.90 0.81 -4.68
C VAL A 38 -8.91 1.44 -3.71
N GLY A 39 -9.39 2.64 -4.03
CA GLY A 39 -10.35 3.34 -3.17
C GLY A 39 -9.71 3.87 -1.89
N VAL A 40 -8.49 4.39 -1.97
CA VAL A 40 -7.76 5.00 -0.84
C VAL A 40 -8.55 6.19 -0.29
N VAL A 41 -8.79 6.18 1.01
CA VAL A 41 -9.47 7.26 1.74
C VAL A 41 -8.58 7.94 2.77
N GLY A 42 -7.45 7.32 3.10
CA GLY A 42 -6.38 7.96 3.87
C GLY A 42 -5.13 7.11 3.85
N MET A 43 -3.98 7.77 3.98
CA MET A 43 -2.69 7.10 3.94
C MET A 43 -1.63 7.95 4.64
N LYS A 44 -0.62 7.25 5.15
CA LYS A 44 0.66 7.82 5.58
C LYS A 44 1.73 6.87 5.09
N THR A 45 2.54 7.29 4.13
CA THR A 45 3.54 6.41 3.50
C THR A 45 4.91 7.08 3.46
N ARG A 46 5.97 6.27 3.48
CA ARG A 46 7.31 6.69 3.07
C ARG A 46 7.40 6.65 1.54
N SER A 47 8.40 7.30 0.98
CA SER A 47 8.71 7.21 -0.45
C SER A 47 9.19 5.81 -0.85
N SER A 48 9.89 5.11 0.06
CA SER A 48 10.42 3.77 -0.17
C SER A 48 10.48 2.94 1.12
N TYR A 49 10.53 1.62 0.93
CA TYR A 49 10.58 0.57 1.95
C TYR A 49 11.62 -0.45 1.51
N ARG A 50 12.55 -0.82 2.40
CA ARG A 50 13.58 -1.83 2.08
C ARG A 50 13.02 -3.23 2.05
N SER A 51 12.02 -3.51 2.89
CA SER A 51 11.26 -4.76 2.91
C SER A 51 9.83 -4.45 3.38
N LEU A 52 8.88 -4.39 2.45
CA LEU A 52 7.52 -4.00 2.79
C LEU A 52 6.70 -5.18 3.34
N THR A 53 6.07 -4.99 4.49
CA THR A 53 5.03 -5.90 4.98
C THR A 53 3.70 -5.16 5.07
N LEU A 54 2.67 -5.73 4.46
CA LEU A 54 1.27 -5.32 4.60
C LEU A 54 0.62 -6.15 5.70
N GLN A 55 0.21 -5.49 6.78
CA GLN A 55 -0.50 -6.10 7.89
C GLN A 55 -1.90 -5.50 7.98
N GLU A 56 -2.92 -6.33 7.80
CA GLU A 56 -4.31 -5.89 8.02
C GLU A 56 -4.60 -5.85 9.52
N VAL A 57 -5.25 -4.78 9.97
CA VAL A 57 -5.59 -4.54 11.37
C VAL A 57 -7.06 -4.18 11.47
N GLU A 58 -7.74 -4.61 12.53
CA GLU A 58 -9.18 -4.32 12.70
C GLU A 58 -9.40 -2.83 13.02
N SER A 59 -8.55 -2.29 13.89
CA SER A 59 -8.64 -0.92 14.41
C SER A 59 -7.25 -0.37 14.70
N ASP A 60 -7.04 0.89 14.35
CA ASP A 60 -5.84 1.64 14.68
C ASP A 60 -6.20 3.11 14.91
N ARG A 61 -5.77 3.68 16.04
CA ARG A 61 -6.13 5.05 16.44
C ARG A 61 -5.59 6.08 15.45
N GLU A 62 -4.36 5.92 14.98
CA GLU A 62 -3.75 6.83 14.02
C GLU A 62 -4.55 6.87 12.70
N MET A 63 -5.05 5.70 12.26
CA MET A 63 -5.89 5.61 11.08
C MET A 63 -7.29 6.22 11.29
N GLN A 64 -7.88 6.06 12.48
CA GLN A 64 -9.19 6.62 12.83
C GLN A 64 -9.14 8.14 12.94
N ASP A 65 -8.08 8.69 13.52
CA ASP A 65 -7.89 10.13 13.66
C ASP A 65 -7.71 10.80 12.27
N LEU A 66 -7.02 10.12 11.34
CA LEU A 66 -6.81 10.63 9.99
C LEU A 66 -8.02 10.43 9.07
N VAL A 67 -8.79 9.33 9.24
CA VAL A 67 -9.93 9.01 8.39
C VAL A 67 -11.20 8.80 9.21
N ASN A 68 -12.08 9.79 9.18
CA ASN A 68 -13.41 9.67 9.77
C ASN A 68 -14.35 8.87 8.85
N ILE A 69 -14.26 7.53 8.93
CA ILE A 69 -15.18 6.62 8.24
C ILE A 69 -16.36 6.34 9.17
N PRO A 70 -17.61 6.66 8.77
CA PRO A 70 -18.78 6.28 9.55
C PRO A 70 -18.84 4.77 9.77
N ASP A 71 -19.18 4.32 10.98
CA ASP A 71 -19.19 2.89 11.35
C ASP A 71 -19.95 2.00 10.36
N ARG A 72 -21.08 2.51 9.85
CA ARG A 72 -21.91 1.82 8.83
C ARG A 72 -21.17 1.50 7.53
N LEU A 73 -20.07 2.19 7.21
CA LEU A 73 -19.24 1.97 6.03
C LEU A 73 -17.90 1.31 6.36
N SER A 74 -17.57 1.14 7.64
CA SER A 74 -16.26 0.63 8.09
C SER A 74 -15.91 -0.73 7.46
N HIS A 75 -16.89 -1.63 7.34
CA HIS A 75 -16.73 -2.96 6.74
C HIS A 75 -16.32 -2.94 5.26
N ARG A 76 -16.48 -1.80 4.56
CA ARG A 76 -16.09 -1.66 3.15
C ARG A 76 -14.63 -1.27 2.96
N PHE A 77 -13.93 -0.94 4.05
CA PHE A 77 -12.56 -0.48 4.01
C PHE A 77 -11.66 -1.39 4.82
N ARG A 78 -10.51 -1.68 4.23
CA ARG A 78 -9.40 -2.40 4.83
C ARG A 78 -8.43 -1.39 5.42
N ARG A 79 -7.96 -1.69 6.63
CA ARG A 79 -6.94 -0.90 7.33
C ARG A 79 -5.64 -1.67 7.28
N ILE A 80 -4.69 -1.16 6.52
CA ILE A 80 -3.42 -1.84 6.27
C ILE A 80 -2.31 -1.03 6.93
N ARG A 81 -1.65 -1.59 7.93
CA ARG A 81 -0.38 -1.07 8.44
C ARG A 81 0.75 -1.51 7.52
N LEU A 82 1.62 -0.56 7.21
CA LEU A 82 2.83 -0.77 6.42
C LEU A 82 4.02 -0.89 7.38
N LEU A 83 4.74 -2.01 7.31
CA LEU A 83 5.99 -2.20 8.04
C LEU A 83 7.17 -2.16 7.06
N ASP A 84 8.29 -1.59 7.50
CA ASP A 84 9.58 -1.69 6.82
C ASP A 84 10.47 -2.65 7.63
N GLY A 85 10.57 -3.89 7.16
CA GLY A 85 11.00 -5.02 8.00
C GLY A 85 9.90 -5.33 9.03
N GLU A 86 10.23 -5.16 10.30
CA GLU A 86 9.31 -5.35 11.44
C GLU A 86 8.81 -4.03 12.03
N GLU A 87 9.37 -2.89 11.58
CA GLU A 87 9.09 -1.58 12.15
C GLU A 87 7.87 -0.91 11.49
N PRO A 88 6.91 -0.37 12.27
CA PRO A 88 5.82 0.44 11.75
C PRO A 88 6.33 1.65 10.95
N ALA A 89 5.95 1.72 9.68
CA ALA A 89 6.45 2.71 8.72
C ALA A 89 5.35 3.41 7.90
N GLY A 90 4.08 3.22 8.28
CA GLY A 90 2.95 3.89 7.67
C GLY A 90 1.66 3.09 7.71
N PHE A 91 0.66 3.57 6.98
CA PHE A 91 -0.60 2.89 6.80
C PHE A 91 -1.31 3.32 5.51
N VAL A 92 -2.26 2.49 5.07
CA VAL A 92 -3.21 2.79 4.00
C VAL A 92 -4.59 2.29 4.42
N VAL A 93 -5.59 3.15 4.29
CA VAL A 93 -7.00 2.79 4.42
C VAL A 93 -7.63 2.82 3.03
N CYS A 94 -8.07 1.67 2.54
CA CYS A 94 -8.51 1.49 1.16
C CYS A 94 -9.65 0.48 1.05
N GLY A 95 -10.40 0.50 -0.06
CA GLY A 95 -11.46 -0.49 -0.30
C GLY A 95 -10.92 -1.87 -0.68
N ASN A 96 -9.78 -1.93 -1.37
CA ASN A 96 -9.19 -3.19 -1.79
C ASN A 96 -7.65 -3.09 -1.98
N VAL A 97 -6.98 -4.23 -1.92
CA VAL A 97 -5.55 -4.39 -2.21
C VAL A 97 -5.38 -5.47 -3.27
N ARG A 98 -4.65 -5.16 -4.34
CA ARG A 98 -4.32 -6.11 -5.42
C ARG A 98 -2.81 -6.16 -5.60
N VAL A 99 -2.30 -7.33 -5.96
CA VAL A 99 -0.89 -7.54 -6.28
C VAL A 99 -0.83 -8.11 -7.68
N ARG A 100 0.06 -7.58 -8.52
CA ARG A 100 0.27 -8.07 -9.88
C ARG A 100 1.74 -7.96 -10.27
N GLU A 101 2.15 -8.82 -11.19
CA GLU A 101 3.39 -8.63 -11.93
C GLU A 101 3.08 -7.88 -13.22
N VAL A 102 3.90 -6.87 -13.53
CA VAL A 102 3.80 -6.08 -14.75
C VAL A 102 5.10 -6.20 -15.55
N PRO A 103 5.04 -6.31 -16.88
CA PRO A 103 6.25 -6.26 -17.70
C PRO A 103 7.03 -4.96 -17.48
N LEU A 104 8.34 -5.07 -17.36
CA LEU A 104 9.26 -3.96 -17.54
C LEU A 104 9.42 -3.79 -19.04
N GLY A 105 8.82 -2.74 -19.60
CA GLY A 105 8.83 -2.53 -21.04
C GLY A 105 10.25 -2.54 -21.59
N TYR A 106 10.51 -3.42 -22.57
CA TYR A 106 11.67 -3.38 -23.44
C TYR A 106 11.26 -2.80 -24.80
#